data_AF-A0A3P9D7L6-F1
#
_entry.id   AF-A0A3P9D7L6-F1
#
_cell.length_a   1.000
_cell.length_b   1.000
_cell.length_c   1.000
_cell.angle_alpha   90.00
_cell.angle_beta   90.00
_cell.angle_gamma   90.00
#
_symmetry.space_group_name_H-M   'P 1'
#
loop_
_entity.id
_entity.type
_entity.pdbx_description
1 polymer ?
#
loop_
_entity_poly.entity_id
_entity_poly.type
_entity_poly.pdbx_seq_one_letter_code
_entity_poly.pdbx_strand_id
1 'polypeptide(L)'
;MTNLRRHSYKMQQDFHESLHSLLLWLAHAESRRYAVDIGHPDTTLTALQQHSNTLTALQKELQDRQAHQASLQTLWSQLHLKKAQYSRNVMTNLRRHSYKMQQDFHESLHSLLLWLAHAESRRYAVDIGHPDTTLTALQQHSNTLTALQKELQDRQAHQASLQTLWSQLQPEDGTEESNEAREKLHVTGSKLKLLLKQVDGDLSNLRQRLDCESATAAQCQSVSQEAANSKKGSSTQREKRESSPPRSFFYRALRAAFPLQLLLLLLLLLLLPCLIPMSESDSSCTLTNNFARSFYPMLHYPNGPPPLDCGSILAICGHFATTAH
;
A
#
# COMPACT_ATOMS: atom_id res chain seq x y z
N MET A 1 5.89 -3.18 27.65
CA MET A 1 4.51 -3.73 27.58
C MET A 1 4.11 -4.54 28.81
N THR A 2 4.99 -5.37 29.38
CA THR A 2 4.73 -6.20 30.58
C THR A 2 4.39 -5.40 31.84
N ASN A 3 5.09 -4.29 32.09
CA ASN A 3 4.86 -3.43 33.26
C ASN A 3 3.49 -2.74 33.24
N LEU A 4 3.02 -2.27 32.08
CA LEU A 4 1.71 -1.62 31.95
C LEU A 4 0.57 -2.60 32.19
N ARG A 5 0.70 -3.82 31.65
CA ARG A 5 -0.27 -4.89 31.87
C ARG A 5 -0.31 -5.30 33.33
N ARG A 6 0.85 -5.57 33.95
CA ARG A 6 0.97 -5.91 35.38
C ARG A 6 0.38 -4.82 36.28
N HIS A 7 0.66 -3.55 35.99
CA HIS A 7 0.13 -2.42 36.74
C HIS A 7 -1.39 -2.26 36.56
N SER A 8 -1.92 -2.47 35.34
CA SER A 8 -3.37 -2.47 35.09
C SER A 8 -4.09 -3.59 35.83
N TYR A 9 -3.53 -4.80 35.86
CA TYR A 9 -4.11 -5.92 36.62
C TYR A 9 -4.08 -5.64 38.12
N LYS A 10 -2.96 -5.11 38.64
CA LYS A 10 -2.85 -4.77 40.05
C LYS A 10 -3.88 -3.71 40.46
N MET A 11 -4.02 -2.63 39.68
CA MET A 11 -5.05 -1.62 39.95
C MET A 11 -6.48 -2.18 39.86
N GLN A 12 -6.76 -3.07 38.91
CA GLN A 12 -8.07 -3.71 38.81
C GLN A 12 -8.38 -4.60 40.02
N GLN A 13 -7.37 -5.32 40.52
CA GLN A 13 -7.48 -6.12 41.73
C GLN A 13 -7.70 -5.25 42.96
N ASP A 14 -6.91 -4.19 43.15
CA ASP A 14 -7.01 -3.29 44.30
C ASP A 14 -8.40 -2.61 44.35
N PHE A 15 -8.96 -2.26 43.19
CA PHE A 15 -10.32 -1.74 43.09
C PHE A 15 -11.37 -2.77 43.53
N HIS A 16 -11.24 -4.03 43.10
CA HIS A 16 -12.16 -5.10 43.47
C HIS A 16 -12.10 -5.41 44.97
N GLU A 17 -10.90 -5.47 45.55
CA GLU A 17 -10.69 -5.66 46.99
C GLU A 17 -11.29 -4.50 47.82
N SER A 18 -11.11 -3.26 47.36
CA SER A 18 -11.63 -2.07 48.05
C SER A 18 -13.16 -2.00 47.98
N LEU A 19 -13.77 -2.33 46.83
CA LEU A 19 -15.23 -2.42 46.71
C LEU A 19 -15.81 -3.49 47.64
N HIS A 20 -15.18 -4.67 47.68
CA HIS A 20 -15.61 -5.75 48.54
C HIS A 20 -15.54 -5.35 50.04
N SER A 21 -14.45 -4.67 50.44
CA SER A 21 -14.31 -4.12 51.80
C SER A 21 -15.42 -3.11 52.14
N LEU A 22 -15.79 -2.23 51.19
CA LEU A 22 -16.86 -1.26 51.39
C LEU A 22 -18.22 -1.92 51.59
N LEU A 23 -18.54 -2.94 50.78
CA LEU A 23 -19.80 -3.69 50.89
C LEU A 23 -19.91 -4.44 52.23
N LEU A 24 -18.84 -5.10 52.66
CA LEU A 24 -18.81 -5.76 53.98
C LEU A 24 -18.99 -4.76 55.12
N TRP A 25 -18.36 -3.58 55.02
CA TRP A 25 -18.51 -2.53 56.02
C TRP A 25 -19.95 -2.00 56.07
N LEU A 26 -20.60 -1.78 54.93
CA LEU A 26 -22.00 -1.34 54.87
C LEU A 26 -22.94 -2.34 55.57
N ALA A 27 -22.78 -3.63 55.30
CA ALA A 27 -23.56 -4.67 55.95
C ALA A 27 -23.38 -4.69 57.48
N HIS A 28 -22.14 -4.50 57.95
CA HIS A 28 -21.84 -4.45 59.38
C HIS A 28 -22.33 -3.15 60.05
N ALA A 29 -22.22 -2.01 59.35
CA ALA A 29 -22.69 -0.72 59.82
C ALA A 29 -24.22 -0.69 59.94
N GLU A 30 -24.96 -1.29 59.00
CA GLU A 30 -26.41 -1.46 59.11
C GLU A 30 -26.77 -2.30 60.33
N SER A 31 -26.10 -3.44 60.54
CA SER A 31 -26.34 -4.28 61.72
C SER A 31 -26.06 -3.54 63.03
N ARG A 32 -24.98 -2.76 63.11
CA ARG A 32 -24.66 -1.90 64.28
C ARG A 32 -25.71 -0.82 64.51
N ARG A 33 -26.26 -0.24 63.44
CA ARG A 33 -27.32 0.77 63.52
C ARG A 33 -28.64 0.18 64.01
N TYR A 34 -29.03 -1.00 63.53
CA TYR A 34 -30.25 -1.69 63.98
C TYR A 34 -30.16 -2.18 65.44
N ALA A 35 -28.95 -2.43 65.95
CA ALA A 35 -28.72 -2.83 67.35
C ALA A 35 -28.83 -1.67 68.36
N VAL A 36 -28.95 -0.43 67.90
CA VAL A 36 -29.21 0.74 68.75
C VAL A 36 -30.72 0.86 68.96
N ASP A 37 -31.21 0.36 70.09
CA ASP A 37 -32.62 0.47 70.48
C ASP A 37 -32.82 1.63 71.47
N ILE A 38 -33.53 2.67 71.03
CA ILE A 38 -33.79 3.90 71.79
C ILE A 38 -35.19 3.85 72.45
N GLY A 39 -36.01 2.84 72.13
CA GLY A 39 -37.43 2.79 72.51
C GLY A 39 -37.76 1.88 73.69
N HIS A 40 -36.79 1.15 74.26
CA HIS A 40 -37.05 0.21 75.33
C HIS A 40 -37.25 0.92 76.69
N PRO A 41 -38.36 0.70 77.41
CA PRO A 41 -38.70 1.46 78.63
C PRO A 41 -37.69 1.33 79.78
N ASP A 42 -36.87 0.26 79.79
CA ASP A 42 -35.83 0.00 80.79
C ASP A 42 -34.39 0.40 80.37
N THR A 43 -34.20 1.19 79.31
CA THR A 43 -32.83 1.60 78.91
C THR A 43 -32.15 2.45 79.99
N THR A 44 -30.98 1.99 80.44
CA THR A 44 -30.16 2.71 81.43
C THR A 44 -29.42 3.90 80.80
N LEU A 45 -29.08 4.90 81.60
CA LEU A 45 -28.28 6.06 81.18
C LEU A 45 -26.95 5.64 80.53
N THR A 46 -26.33 4.56 81.01
CA THR A 46 -25.09 4.01 80.46
C THR A 46 -25.29 3.39 79.07
N ALA A 47 -26.44 2.73 78.84
CA ALA A 47 -26.81 2.22 77.52
C ALA A 47 -27.03 3.37 76.51
N LEU A 48 -27.70 4.44 76.92
CA LEU A 48 -27.88 5.64 76.08
C LEU A 48 -26.55 6.33 75.75
N GLN A 49 -25.65 6.45 76.73
CA GLN A 49 -24.29 6.98 76.51
C GLN A 49 -23.51 6.12 75.52
N GLN A 50 -23.61 4.79 75.65
CA GLN A 50 -22.97 3.84 74.74
C GLN A 50 -23.56 3.94 73.32
N HIS A 51 -24.87 4.06 73.18
CA HIS A 51 -25.53 4.27 71.90
C HIS A 51 -25.08 5.59 71.23
N SER A 52 -24.99 6.70 71.96
CA SER A 52 -24.46 7.97 71.46
C SER A 52 -23.01 7.85 70.95
N ASN A 53 -22.15 7.16 71.72
CA ASN A 53 -20.77 6.88 71.32
C ASN A 53 -20.70 6.00 70.05
N THR A 54 -21.59 5.01 69.91
CA THR A 54 -21.64 4.17 68.70
C THR A 54 -22.09 4.92 67.46
N LEU A 55 -23.09 5.81 67.60
CA LEU A 55 -23.58 6.62 66.47
C LEU A 55 -22.56 7.66 66.02
N THR A 56 -21.86 8.32 66.95
CA THR A 56 -20.77 9.25 66.61
C THR A 56 -19.58 8.55 65.95
N ALA A 57 -19.22 7.34 66.41
CA ALA A 57 -18.21 6.50 65.75
C ALA A 57 -18.62 6.11 64.32
N LEU A 58 -19.87 5.63 64.14
CA LEU A 58 -20.40 5.30 62.80
C LEU A 58 -20.42 6.51 61.87
N GLN A 59 -20.72 7.71 62.38
CA GLN A 59 -20.72 8.93 61.59
C GLN A 59 -19.33 9.32 61.10
N LYS A 60 -18.30 9.18 61.95
CA LYS A 60 -16.90 9.41 61.55
C LYS A 60 -16.43 8.35 60.54
N GLU A 61 -16.73 7.08 60.78
CA GLU A 61 -16.42 6.00 59.84
C GLU A 61 -17.08 6.23 58.46
N LEU A 62 -18.32 6.74 58.43
CA LEU A 62 -19.03 7.06 57.19
C LEU A 62 -18.33 8.17 56.40
N GLN A 63 -17.85 9.22 57.08
CA GLN A 63 -17.11 10.31 56.43
C GLN A 63 -15.80 9.82 55.81
N ASP A 64 -15.03 9.01 56.53
CA ASP A 64 -13.80 8.41 56.03
C ASP A 64 -14.08 7.50 54.82
N ARG A 65 -15.17 6.73 54.86
CA ARG A 65 -15.61 5.86 53.75
C ARG A 65 -16.11 6.66 52.54
N GLN A 66 -16.76 7.81 52.74
CA GLN A 66 -17.12 8.72 51.64
C GLN A 66 -15.88 9.29 50.94
N ALA A 67 -14.86 9.70 51.70
CA ALA A 67 -13.58 10.13 51.13
C ALA A 67 -12.89 8.98 50.36
N HIS A 68 -12.93 7.76 50.90
CA HIS A 68 -12.42 6.57 50.21
C HIS A 68 -13.20 6.25 48.92
N GLN A 69 -14.53 6.39 48.91
CA GLN A 69 -15.33 6.21 47.71
C GLN A 69 -14.98 7.22 46.61
N ALA A 70 -14.76 8.49 46.96
CA ALA A 70 -14.35 9.52 46.00
C ALA A 70 -12.96 9.21 45.38
N SER A 71 -12.02 8.69 46.17
CA SER A 71 -10.71 8.29 45.66
C SER A 71 -10.81 7.07 44.74
N LEU A 72 -11.68 6.09 45.06
CA LEU A 72 -11.96 4.94 44.19
C LEU A 72 -12.58 5.36 42.86
N GLN A 73 -13.54 6.30 42.86
CA GLN A 73 -14.12 6.85 41.64
C GLN A 73 -13.08 7.54 40.75
N THR A 74 -12.13 8.26 41.38
CA THR A 74 -11.01 8.89 40.68
C THR A 74 -10.05 7.86 40.08
N LEU A 75 -9.70 6.81 40.84
CA LEU A 75 -8.85 5.72 40.33
C LEU A 75 -9.52 4.98 39.17
N TRP A 76 -10.82 4.74 39.26
CA TRP A 76 -11.59 4.07 38.21
C TRP A 76 -11.61 4.88 36.91
N SER A 77 -11.86 6.19 36.98
CA SER A 77 -11.85 7.06 35.80
C SER A 77 -10.46 7.14 35.15
N GLN A 78 -9.39 7.21 35.96
CA GLN A 78 -8.01 7.16 35.47
C GLN A 78 -7.68 5.85 34.76
N LEU A 79 -8.15 4.72 35.29
CA LEU A 79 -7.92 3.40 34.68
C LEU A 79 -8.60 3.29 33.32
N HIS A 80 -9.86 3.74 33.20
CA HIS A 80 -10.58 3.77 31.93
C HIS A 80 -9.91 4.68 30.91
N LEU A 81 -9.48 5.87 31.33
CA LEU A 81 -8.78 6.79 30.45
C LEU A 81 -7.47 6.19 29.93
N LYS A 82 -6.64 5.60 30.80
CA LYS A 82 -5.38 4.94 30.39
C LYS A 82 -5.63 3.78 29.42
N LYS A 83 -6.67 2.97 29.66
CA LYS A 83 -7.04 1.86 28.77
C LYS A 83 -7.49 2.37 27.40
N ALA A 84 -8.36 3.39 27.38
CA ALA A 84 -8.83 4.01 26.14
C ALA A 84 -7.69 4.67 25.35
N GLN A 85 -6.78 5.37 26.04
CA GLN A 85 -5.57 5.95 25.45
C GLN A 85 -4.67 4.88 24.84
N TYR A 86 -4.42 3.78 25.57
CA TYR A 86 -3.62 2.67 25.05
C TYR A 86 -4.21 2.09 23.78
N SER A 87 -5.51 1.75 23.78
CA SER A 87 -6.20 1.23 22.61
C SER A 87 -6.16 2.20 21.43
N ARG A 88 -6.39 3.49 21.68
CA ARG A 88 -6.30 4.54 20.65
C ARG A 88 -4.88 4.63 20.09
N ASN A 89 -3.86 4.65 20.95
CA ASN A 89 -2.47 4.74 20.53
C ASN A 89 -2.06 3.55 19.68
N VAL A 90 -2.39 2.32 20.09
CA VAL A 90 -2.12 1.11 19.30
C VAL A 90 -2.80 1.18 17.93
N MET A 91 -4.09 1.53 17.89
CA MET A 91 -4.84 1.71 16.64
C MET A 91 -4.20 2.75 15.71
N THR A 92 -3.86 3.93 16.26
CA THR A 92 -3.25 5.01 15.47
C THR A 92 -1.87 4.65 14.96
N ASN A 93 -1.06 3.93 15.74
CA ASN A 93 0.27 3.48 15.32
C ASN A 93 0.17 2.41 14.25
N LEU A 94 -0.74 1.44 14.38
CA LEU A 94 -1.01 0.44 13.34
C LEU A 94 -1.47 1.09 12.04
N ARG A 95 -2.42 2.02 12.11
CA ARG A 95 -2.91 2.76 10.94
C ARG A 95 -1.80 3.57 10.27
N ARG A 96 -0.99 4.28 11.06
CA ARG A 96 0.14 5.07 10.54
C ARG A 96 1.17 4.17 9.85
N HIS A 97 1.47 3.01 10.45
CA HIS A 97 2.39 2.04 9.88
C HIS A 97 1.86 1.46 8.56
N SER A 98 0.59 1.04 8.53
CA SER A 98 -0.06 0.52 7.32
C SER A 98 -0.07 1.56 6.20
N TYR A 99 -0.48 2.80 6.48
CA TYR A 99 -0.46 3.89 5.51
C TYR A 99 0.93 4.17 4.96
N LYS A 100 1.95 4.24 5.84
CA LYS A 100 3.34 4.46 5.43
C LYS A 100 3.84 3.35 4.51
N MET A 101 3.57 2.09 4.86
CA MET A 101 3.96 0.94 4.05
C MET A 101 3.26 0.93 2.68
N GLN A 102 1.99 1.31 2.63
CA GLN A 102 1.26 1.46 1.36
C GLN A 102 1.86 2.58 0.51
N GLN A 103 2.15 3.73 1.09
CA GLN A 103 2.80 4.84 0.40
C GLN A 103 4.16 4.42 -0.19
N ASP A 104 5.01 3.75 0.60
CA ASP A 104 6.34 3.29 0.17
C ASP A 104 6.25 2.27 -0.97
N PHE A 105 5.24 1.42 -0.93
CA PHE A 105 4.95 0.48 -2.02
C PHE A 105 4.59 1.22 -3.32
N HIS A 106 3.65 2.18 -3.27
CA HIS A 106 3.25 2.91 -4.47
C HIS A 106 4.38 3.75 -5.05
N GLU A 107 5.20 4.39 -4.20
CA GLU A 107 6.39 5.14 -4.63
C GLU A 107 7.40 4.22 -5.33
N SER A 108 7.67 3.06 -4.73
CA SER A 108 8.60 2.07 -5.31
C SER A 108 8.09 1.54 -6.64
N LEU A 109 6.80 1.17 -6.72
CA LEU A 109 6.18 0.71 -7.96
C LEU A 109 6.21 1.76 -9.06
N HIS A 110 5.93 3.02 -8.72
CA HIS A 110 6.00 4.14 -9.66
C HIS A 110 7.42 4.37 -10.18
N SER A 111 8.42 4.34 -9.29
CA SER A 111 9.83 4.46 -9.67
C SER A 111 10.27 3.35 -10.63
N LEU A 112 9.75 2.13 -10.44
CA LEU A 112 10.03 0.99 -11.30
C LEU A 112 9.38 1.14 -12.68
N LEU A 113 8.15 1.66 -12.75
CA LEU A 113 7.48 1.95 -14.02
C LEU A 113 8.23 3.00 -14.85
N LEU A 114 8.69 4.09 -14.23
CA LEU A 114 9.49 5.11 -14.90
C LEU A 114 10.81 4.53 -15.40
N TRP A 115 11.48 3.74 -14.56
CA TRP A 115 12.74 3.10 -14.95
C TRP A 115 12.53 2.11 -16.10
N LEU A 116 11.43 1.35 -16.11
CA LEU A 116 11.09 0.44 -17.20
C LEU A 116 10.93 1.17 -18.53
N ALA A 117 10.23 2.30 -18.54
CA ALA A 117 10.08 3.12 -19.75
C ALA A 117 11.45 3.60 -20.26
N HIS A 118 12.34 4.00 -19.35
CA HIS A 118 13.70 4.42 -19.70
C HIS A 118 14.56 3.24 -20.21
N ALA A 119 14.49 2.08 -19.56
CA ALA A 119 15.19 0.87 -19.96
C ALA A 119 14.76 0.39 -21.35
N GLU A 120 13.46 0.44 -21.63
CA GLU A 120 12.91 0.12 -22.95
C GLU A 120 13.41 1.10 -24.02
N SER A 121 13.43 2.41 -23.72
CA SER A 121 14.00 3.41 -24.62
C SER A 121 15.50 3.19 -24.87
N ARG A 122 16.28 2.84 -23.83
CA ARG A 122 17.72 2.51 -23.96
C ARG A 122 17.93 1.31 -24.88
N ARG A 123 17.09 0.27 -24.78
CA ARG A 123 17.14 -0.90 -25.64
C ARG A 123 16.81 -0.55 -27.09
N TYR A 124 15.73 0.21 -27.34
CA TYR A 124 15.34 0.63 -28.70
C TYR A 124 16.37 1.55 -29.37
N ALA A 125 17.13 2.33 -28.59
CA ALA A 125 18.20 3.17 -29.14
C ALA A 125 19.42 2.37 -29.64
N VAL A 126 19.56 1.11 -29.22
CA VAL A 126 20.60 0.21 -29.73
C VAL A 126 20.09 -0.39 -31.04
N ASP A 127 20.49 0.20 -32.17
CA ASP A 127 20.15 -0.33 -33.50
C ASP A 127 21.06 -1.50 -33.86
N ILE A 128 20.52 -2.72 -33.76
CA ILE A 128 21.22 -3.97 -34.06
C ILE A 128 21.16 -4.29 -35.57
N GLY A 129 20.25 -3.65 -36.31
CA GLY A 129 19.93 -3.97 -37.70
C GLY A 129 20.70 -3.19 -38.75
N HIS A 130 21.41 -2.12 -38.39
CA HIS A 130 22.11 -1.31 -39.38
C HIS A 130 23.35 -2.05 -39.93
N PRO A 131 23.49 -2.19 -41.26
CA PRO A 131 24.61 -2.88 -41.89
C PRO A 131 25.94 -2.10 -41.80
N ASP A 132 25.91 -0.78 -41.58
CA ASP A 132 27.09 0.09 -41.58
C ASP A 132 27.64 0.41 -40.17
N THR A 133 27.19 -0.31 -39.13
CA THR A 133 27.70 -0.13 -37.75
C THR A 133 29.16 -0.58 -37.65
N THR A 134 30.04 0.29 -37.15
CA THR A 134 31.46 -0.06 -36.93
C THR A 134 31.63 -1.10 -35.82
N LEU A 135 32.71 -1.88 -35.88
CA LEU A 135 33.05 -2.87 -34.84
C LEU A 135 33.15 -2.24 -33.44
N THR A 136 33.64 -1.00 -33.34
CA THR A 136 33.68 -0.25 -32.07
C THR A 136 32.29 0.11 -31.56
N ALA A 137 31.35 0.48 -32.45
CA ALA A 137 29.96 0.71 -32.09
C ALA A 137 29.26 -0.58 -31.64
N LEU A 138 29.51 -1.71 -32.32
CA LEU A 138 28.97 -3.03 -31.93
C LEU A 138 29.49 -3.48 -30.56
N GLN A 139 30.77 -3.26 -30.26
CA GLN A 139 31.32 -3.50 -28.92
C GLN A 139 30.66 -2.61 -27.86
N GLN A 140 30.43 -1.33 -28.18
CA GLN A 140 29.75 -0.40 -27.28
C GLN A 140 28.27 -0.79 -27.05
N HIS A 141 27.58 -1.25 -28.08
CA HIS A 141 26.22 -1.79 -27.99
C HIS A 141 26.17 -3.05 -27.10
N SER A 142 27.13 -3.97 -27.26
CA SER A 142 27.27 -5.15 -26.42
C SER A 142 27.48 -4.80 -24.94
N ASN A 143 28.38 -3.85 -24.64
CA ASN A 143 28.61 -3.37 -23.28
C ASN A 143 27.35 -2.74 -22.67
N THR A 144 26.63 -1.94 -23.46
CA THR A 144 25.40 -1.25 -23.02
C THR A 144 24.30 -2.24 -22.69
N LEU A 145 24.06 -3.23 -23.56
CA LEU A 145 23.04 -4.26 -23.33
C LEU A 145 23.42 -5.21 -22.20
N THR A 146 24.70 -5.52 -22.03
CA THR A 146 25.17 -6.34 -20.89
C THR A 146 24.97 -5.61 -19.56
N ALA A 147 25.21 -4.28 -19.53
CA ALA A 147 24.88 -3.47 -18.35
C ALA A 147 23.37 -3.46 -18.08
N LEU A 148 22.56 -3.25 -19.12
CA LEU A 148 21.10 -3.26 -19.02
C LEU A 148 20.56 -4.61 -18.53
N GLN A 149 21.14 -5.72 -18.96
CA GLN A 149 20.79 -7.08 -18.52
C GLN A 149 20.99 -7.23 -17.00
N LYS A 150 22.13 -6.77 -16.47
CA LYS A 150 22.40 -6.81 -15.02
C LYS A 150 21.41 -5.94 -14.25
N GLU A 151 21.20 -4.70 -14.71
CA GLU A 151 20.21 -3.81 -14.08
C GLU A 151 18.80 -4.44 -14.09
N LEU A 152 18.38 -5.10 -15.18
CA LEU A 152 17.10 -5.80 -15.26
C LEU A 152 16.97 -6.95 -14.26
N GLN A 153 18.04 -7.72 -14.05
CA GLN A 153 18.07 -8.80 -13.05
C GLN A 153 17.92 -8.25 -11.63
N ASP A 154 18.61 -7.15 -11.30
CA ASP A 154 18.48 -6.48 -10.01
C ASP A 154 17.05 -5.97 -9.80
N ARG A 155 16.45 -5.38 -10.84
CA ARG A 155 15.04 -4.93 -10.78
C ARG A 155 14.05 -6.08 -10.68
N GLN A 156 14.37 -7.26 -11.20
CA GLN A 156 13.56 -8.46 -11.00
C GLN A 156 13.58 -8.94 -9.54
N ALA A 157 14.73 -8.85 -8.85
CA ALA A 157 14.81 -9.12 -7.42
C ALA A 157 14.00 -8.09 -6.60
N HIS A 158 14.09 -6.81 -6.96
CA HIS A 158 13.26 -5.75 -6.36
C HIS A 158 11.75 -5.98 -6.59
N GLN A 159 11.36 -6.45 -7.76
CA GLN A 159 9.97 -6.81 -8.04
C GLN A 159 9.46 -7.94 -7.13
N ALA A 160 10.30 -8.93 -6.82
CA ALA A 160 9.95 -10.00 -5.88
C ALA A 160 9.80 -9.49 -4.43
N SER A 161 10.63 -8.53 -4.02
CA SER A 161 10.48 -7.88 -2.71
C SER A 161 9.20 -7.04 -2.63
N LEU A 162 8.82 -6.34 -3.71
CA LEU A 162 7.53 -5.62 -3.78
C LEU A 162 6.33 -6.56 -3.71
N GLN A 163 6.40 -7.73 -4.35
CA GLN A 163 5.36 -8.76 -4.20
C GLN A 163 5.25 -9.25 -2.76
N THR A 164 6.38 -9.41 -2.08
CA THR A 164 6.41 -9.83 -0.67
C THR A 164 5.81 -8.75 0.23
N LEU A 165 6.18 -7.48 0.02
CA LEU A 165 5.61 -6.34 0.73
C LEU A 165 4.09 -6.25 0.53
N TRP A 166 3.62 -6.42 -0.72
CA TRP A 166 2.19 -6.43 -1.03
C TRP A 166 1.43 -7.52 -0.29
N SER A 167 2.00 -8.73 -0.18
CA SER A 167 1.35 -9.83 0.55
C SER A 167 1.18 -9.53 2.05
N GLN A 168 2.09 -8.74 2.64
CA GLN A 168 2.02 -8.34 4.05
C GLN A 168 1.05 -7.18 4.29
N LEU A 169 0.81 -6.37 3.25
CA LEU A 169 -0.07 -5.20 3.29
C LEU A 169 -1.54 -5.55 3.11
N GLN A 170 -1.86 -6.75 2.59
CA GLN A 170 -3.20 -7.23 2.17
C GLN A 170 -4.34 -6.34 2.69
N PRO A 171 -4.81 -5.37 1.88
CA PRO A 171 -5.91 -4.51 2.25
C PRO A 171 -7.13 -5.40 2.55
N GLU A 172 -7.70 -5.23 3.73
CA GLU A 172 -8.77 -6.09 4.28
C GLU A 172 -10.06 -6.03 3.44
N ASP A 173 -10.16 -5.03 2.56
CA ASP A 173 -11.27 -4.82 1.65
C ASP A 173 -10.75 -4.72 0.21
N GLY A 174 -11.37 -5.46 -0.71
CA GLY A 174 -11.05 -5.49 -2.15
C GLY A 174 -11.41 -4.18 -2.86
N THR A 175 -10.84 -3.07 -2.41
CA THR A 175 -10.98 -1.76 -3.03
C THR A 175 -10.42 -1.79 -4.45
N GLU A 176 -11.03 -1.02 -5.35
CA GLU A 176 -10.57 -0.86 -6.74
C GLU A 176 -9.08 -0.51 -6.82
N GLU A 177 -8.59 0.35 -5.94
CA GLU A 177 -7.18 0.77 -5.87
C GLU A 177 -6.23 -0.38 -5.48
N SER A 178 -6.68 -1.32 -4.63
CA SER A 178 -5.93 -2.53 -4.29
C SER A 178 -5.81 -3.48 -5.48
N ASN A 179 -6.89 -3.65 -6.22
CA ASN A 179 -6.90 -4.46 -7.44
C ASN A 179 -6.02 -3.84 -8.52
N GLU A 180 -6.10 -2.53 -8.73
CA GLU A 180 -5.28 -1.78 -9.68
C GLU A 180 -3.77 -1.90 -9.35
N ALA A 181 -3.40 -1.74 -8.07
CA ALA A 181 -2.02 -1.89 -7.61
C ALA A 181 -1.47 -3.30 -7.87
N ARG A 182 -2.28 -4.33 -7.60
CA ARG A 182 -1.94 -5.73 -7.88
C ARG A 182 -1.77 -6.00 -9.37
N GLU A 183 -2.66 -5.46 -10.20
CA GLU A 183 -2.57 -5.58 -11.66
C GLU A 183 -1.31 -4.88 -12.19
N LYS A 184 -1.05 -3.63 -11.76
CA LYS A 184 0.16 -2.89 -12.11
C LYS A 184 1.41 -3.66 -11.71
N LEU A 185 1.45 -4.26 -10.53
CA LEU A 185 2.57 -5.11 -10.11
C LEU A 185 2.72 -6.33 -11.02
N HIS A 186 1.63 -7.00 -11.38
CA HIS A 186 1.68 -8.12 -12.31
C HIS A 186 2.22 -7.71 -13.70
N VAL A 187 1.66 -6.64 -14.28
CA VAL A 187 2.07 -6.10 -15.58
C VAL A 187 3.54 -5.69 -15.58
N THR A 188 3.99 -5.01 -14.53
CA THR A 188 5.39 -4.58 -14.37
C THR A 188 6.34 -5.78 -14.31
N GLY A 189 5.98 -6.83 -13.57
CA GLY A 189 6.76 -8.07 -13.51
C GLY A 189 6.80 -8.82 -14.84
N SER A 190 5.68 -8.85 -15.57
CA SER A 190 5.61 -9.44 -16.91
C SER A 190 6.44 -8.66 -17.93
N LYS A 191 6.41 -7.32 -17.89
CA LYS A 191 7.21 -6.46 -18.75
C LYS A 191 8.71 -6.60 -18.50
N LEU A 192 9.14 -6.68 -17.23
CA LEU A 192 10.53 -6.95 -16.85
C LEU A 192 11.03 -8.27 -17.47
N LYS A 193 10.26 -9.35 -17.31
CA LYS A 193 10.61 -10.66 -17.89
C LYS A 193 10.68 -10.63 -19.42
N LEU A 194 9.78 -9.89 -20.06
CA LEU A 194 9.78 -9.73 -21.52
C LEU A 194 11.03 -8.96 -21.98
N LEU A 195 11.36 -7.83 -21.33
CA LEU A 195 12.54 -7.04 -21.67
C LEU A 195 13.82 -7.82 -21.46
N LEU A 196 13.93 -8.62 -20.40
CA LEU A 196 15.08 -9.48 -20.16
C LEU A 196 15.28 -10.47 -21.33
N LYS A 197 14.21 -11.17 -21.74
CA LYS A 197 14.25 -12.07 -22.90
C LYS A 197 14.63 -11.37 -24.20
N GLN A 198 14.16 -10.14 -24.38
CA GLN A 198 14.48 -9.33 -25.54
C GLN A 198 15.96 -8.94 -25.55
N VAL A 199 16.50 -8.44 -24.43
CA VAL A 199 17.92 -8.10 -24.28
C VAL A 199 18.81 -9.32 -24.46
N ASP A 200 18.42 -10.50 -23.96
CA ASP A 200 19.16 -11.74 -24.17
C ASP A 200 19.22 -12.12 -25.65
N GLY A 201 18.12 -11.95 -26.39
CA GLY A 201 18.07 -12.18 -27.83
C GLY A 201 18.93 -11.17 -28.60
N ASP A 202 18.85 -9.90 -28.22
CA ASP A 202 19.61 -8.79 -28.79
C ASP A 202 21.13 -9.00 -28.61
N LEU A 203 21.56 -9.39 -27.40
CA LEU A 203 22.94 -9.78 -27.10
C LEU A 203 23.40 -11.00 -27.92
N SER A 204 22.53 -12.00 -28.07
CA SER A 204 22.84 -13.18 -28.88
C SER A 204 23.06 -12.82 -30.36
N ASN A 205 22.23 -11.92 -30.91
CA ASN A 205 22.37 -11.45 -32.28
C ASN A 205 23.66 -10.62 -32.48
N LEU A 206 23.95 -9.70 -31.55
CA LEU A 206 25.18 -8.92 -31.59
C LEU A 206 26.44 -9.80 -31.51
N ARG A 207 26.42 -10.83 -30.66
CA ARG A 207 27.52 -11.78 -30.55
C ARG A 207 27.77 -12.50 -31.87
N GLN A 208 26.71 -12.97 -32.53
CA GLN A 208 26.81 -13.58 -33.85
C GLN A 208 27.42 -12.62 -34.89
N ARG A 209 27.05 -11.34 -34.89
CA ARG A 209 27.64 -10.33 -35.79
C ARG A 209 29.12 -10.08 -35.52
N LEU A 210 29.51 -9.96 -34.25
CA LEU A 210 30.92 -9.80 -33.85
C LEU A 210 31.77 -11.01 -34.27
N ASP A 211 31.23 -12.22 -34.17
CA ASP A 211 31.89 -13.45 -34.61
C ASP A 211 32.06 -13.47 -36.16
N CYS A 212 31.07 -12.98 -36.92
CA CYS A 212 31.19 -12.85 -38.38
C CYS A 212 32.21 -11.78 -38.81
N GLU A 213 32.21 -10.61 -38.18
CA GLU A 213 33.14 -9.51 -38.51
C GLU A 213 34.60 -9.85 -38.19
N SER A 214 34.84 -10.55 -37.07
CA SER A 214 36.17 -11.03 -36.70
C SER A 214 36.71 -12.11 -37.64
N ALA A 215 35.84 -13.01 -38.12
CA ALA A 215 36.22 -14.01 -39.13
C ALA A 215 36.57 -13.36 -40.49
N THR A 216 35.82 -12.34 -40.92
CA THR A 216 36.16 -11.58 -42.14
C THR A 216 37.47 -10.81 -42.01
N ALA A 217 37.77 -10.24 -40.84
CA ALA A 217 39.04 -9.56 -40.59
C ALA A 217 40.24 -10.52 -40.64
N ALA A 218 40.08 -11.75 -40.15
CA ALA A 218 41.11 -12.79 -40.22
C ALA A 218 41.36 -13.27 -41.67
N GLN A 219 40.31 -13.39 -42.50
CA GLN A 219 40.41 -13.78 -43.90
C GLN A 219 41.14 -12.74 -44.77
N CYS A 220 41.04 -11.45 -44.43
CA CYS A 220 41.76 -10.39 -45.15
C CYS A 220 43.25 -10.29 -44.78
N GLN A 221 43.67 -10.86 -43.63
CA GLN A 221 45.07 -10.88 -43.22
C GLN A 221 45.86 -12.06 -43.80
N SER A 222 45.19 -13.14 -44.21
CA SER A 222 45.85 -14.31 -44.83
C SER A 222 46.13 -14.15 -46.34
N VAL A 223 45.75 -13.04 -46.96
CA VAL A 223 45.91 -12.78 -48.41
C VAL A 223 47.09 -11.82 -48.71
N SER A 224 47.89 -11.45 -47.71
CA SER A 224 49.05 -10.55 -47.90
C SER A 224 50.41 -11.27 -48.04
N GLN A 225 50.45 -12.60 -48.11
CA GLN A 225 51.67 -13.36 -48.38
C GLN A 225 51.40 -14.58 -49.27
N GLU A 226 51.09 -14.36 -50.55
CA GLU A 226 51.57 -15.22 -51.64
C GLU A 226 51.19 -14.67 -53.02
N ALA A 227 52.08 -14.95 -53.98
CA ALA A 227 51.91 -14.84 -55.43
C ALA A 227 52.37 -13.54 -56.14
N ALA A 228 53.69 -13.38 -56.20
CA ALA A 228 54.33 -13.03 -57.47
C ALA A 228 54.63 -14.32 -58.25
N ASN A 229 53.78 -14.74 -59.20
CA ASN A 229 54.24 -15.32 -60.47
C ASN A 229 53.13 -15.54 -61.52
N SER A 230 53.38 -15.01 -62.71
CA SER A 230 53.07 -15.51 -64.07
C SER A 230 51.66 -15.94 -64.53
N LYS A 231 51.08 -15.08 -65.38
CA LYS A 231 50.76 -15.28 -66.81
C LYS A 231 49.95 -16.52 -67.28
N LYS A 232 48.76 -16.17 -67.83
CA LYS A 232 48.26 -16.42 -69.22
C LYS A 232 47.39 -17.65 -69.53
N GLY A 233 46.24 -17.38 -70.17
CA GLY A 233 45.40 -18.30 -70.98
C GLY A 233 43.90 -18.11 -70.69
N SER A 234 43.08 -17.45 -71.54
CA SER A 234 42.20 -18.03 -72.60
C SER A 234 41.17 -19.07 -72.08
N SER A 235 39.89 -19.19 -72.43
CA SER A 235 38.85 -18.50 -73.22
C SER A 235 37.54 -19.31 -73.04
N THR A 236 36.37 -18.69 -73.27
CA THR A 236 35.10 -19.26 -73.81
C THR A 236 33.93 -19.70 -72.88
N GLN A 237 32.73 -19.17 -73.23
CA GLN A 237 31.34 -19.68 -73.15
C GLN A 237 30.45 -19.61 -71.89
N ARG A 238 29.68 -18.51 -71.81
CA ARG A 238 28.21 -18.37 -71.95
C ARG A 238 27.28 -19.59 -71.67
N GLU A 239 26.46 -19.50 -70.61
CA GLU A 239 25.03 -19.91 -70.52
C GLU A 239 24.41 -19.38 -69.19
N LYS A 240 23.56 -18.36 -69.20
CA LYS A 240 22.07 -18.40 -69.18
C LYS A 240 21.43 -19.04 -67.94
N ARG A 241 21.08 -18.23 -66.93
CA ARG A 241 19.71 -18.10 -66.40
C ARG A 241 19.61 -17.01 -65.32
N GLU A 242 18.83 -15.99 -65.63
CA GLU A 242 18.26 -15.04 -64.67
C GLU A 242 17.30 -15.77 -63.73
N SER A 243 17.40 -15.53 -62.43
CA SER A 243 16.36 -15.86 -61.46
C SER A 243 16.11 -14.64 -60.55
N SER A 244 14.99 -13.98 -60.82
CA SER A 244 14.38 -12.95 -59.99
C SER A 244 13.96 -13.47 -58.59
N PRO A 245 13.90 -12.61 -57.56
CA PRO A 245 13.57 -13.02 -56.19
C PRO A 245 12.07 -13.29 -56.00
N PRO A 246 11.66 -14.29 -55.18
CA PRO A 246 10.24 -14.57 -54.96
C PRO A 246 9.67 -13.62 -53.90
N ARG A 247 9.09 -12.50 -54.34
CA ARG A 247 8.00 -11.84 -53.60
C ARG A 247 6.70 -12.55 -53.96
N SER A 248 6.08 -13.33 -53.07
CA SER A 248 4.61 -13.62 -53.11
C SER A 248 4.03 -14.66 -52.11
N PHE A 249 4.60 -14.92 -50.93
CA PHE A 249 3.94 -15.83 -49.97
C PHE A 249 3.09 -15.16 -48.88
N PHE A 250 3.32 -13.89 -48.55
CA PHE A 250 2.59 -13.21 -47.46
C PHE A 250 1.25 -12.59 -47.86
N TYR A 251 1.00 -12.36 -49.14
CA TYR A 251 -0.26 -11.76 -49.61
C TYR A 251 -1.42 -12.76 -49.70
N ARG A 252 -1.15 -14.07 -49.70
CA ARG A 252 -2.19 -15.10 -49.80
C ARG A 252 -2.77 -15.51 -48.45
N ALA A 253 -2.04 -15.28 -47.36
CA ALA A 253 -2.52 -15.50 -45.98
C ALA A 253 -3.33 -14.31 -45.44
N LEU A 254 -2.97 -13.07 -45.82
CA LEU A 254 -3.70 -11.86 -45.41
C LEU A 254 -5.13 -11.80 -45.98
N ARG A 255 -5.42 -12.50 -47.08
CA ARG A 255 -6.72 -12.46 -47.76
C ARG A 255 -7.81 -13.30 -47.06
N ALA A 256 -7.46 -14.11 -46.07
CA ALA A 256 -8.41 -14.93 -45.30
C ALA A 256 -8.70 -14.41 -43.88
N ALA A 257 -7.86 -13.53 -43.33
CA ALA A 257 -8.04 -12.97 -41.97
C ALA A 257 -8.88 -11.67 -41.96
N PHE A 258 -8.90 -10.94 -43.08
CA PHE A 258 -9.64 -9.68 -43.23
C PHE A 258 -11.17 -9.78 -43.00
N PRO A 259 -11.90 -10.83 -43.47
CA PRO A 259 -13.36 -10.87 -43.28
C PRO A 259 -13.76 -11.12 -41.83
N LEU A 260 -12.94 -11.83 -41.04
CA LEU A 260 -13.22 -12.09 -39.62
C LEU A 260 -12.98 -10.87 -38.74
N GLN A 261 -11.96 -10.06 -39.06
CA GLN A 261 -11.67 -8.81 -38.36
C GLN A 261 -12.77 -7.76 -38.57
N LEU A 262 -13.36 -7.70 -39.77
CA LEU A 262 -14.50 -6.82 -40.05
C LEU A 262 -15.77 -7.24 -39.31
N LEU A 263 -16.02 -8.56 -39.20
CA LEU A 263 -17.19 -9.09 -38.50
C LEU A 263 -17.11 -8.84 -36.99
N LEU A 264 -15.91 -8.96 -36.40
CA LEU A 264 -15.66 -8.63 -35.00
C LEU A 264 -15.86 -7.13 -34.73
N LEU A 265 -15.39 -6.27 -35.64
CA LEU A 265 -15.57 -4.82 -35.54
C LEU A 265 -17.05 -4.43 -35.63
N LEU A 266 -17.81 -5.05 -36.54
CA LEU A 266 -19.25 -4.84 -36.69
C LEU A 266 -20.01 -5.29 -35.44
N LEU A 267 -19.65 -6.47 -34.90
CA LEU A 267 -20.25 -7.00 -33.68
C LEU A 267 -19.95 -6.11 -32.47
N LEU A 268 -18.72 -5.62 -32.35
CA LEU A 268 -18.33 -4.66 -31.31
C LEU A 268 -19.13 -3.36 -31.40
N LEU A 269 -19.34 -2.84 -32.62
CA LEU A 269 -20.12 -1.62 -32.85
C LEU A 269 -21.62 -1.79 -32.54
N LEU A 270 -22.14 -3.00 -32.71
CA LEU A 270 -23.53 -3.35 -32.40
C LEU A 270 -23.78 -3.60 -30.90
N LEU A 271 -22.77 -4.09 -30.16
CA LEU A 271 -22.87 -4.34 -28.71
C LEU A 271 -22.53 -3.11 -27.86
N LEU A 272 -21.82 -2.12 -28.42
CA LEU A 272 -21.45 -0.89 -27.71
C LEU A 272 -22.65 -0.10 -27.13
N PRO A 273 -23.80 0.02 -27.82
CA PRO A 273 -24.99 0.68 -27.27
C PRO A 273 -25.71 -0.13 -26.18
N CYS A 274 -25.43 -1.43 -26.05
CA CYS A 274 -26.05 -2.31 -25.03
C CYS A 274 -25.30 -2.28 -23.69
N LEU A 275 -24.08 -1.73 -23.67
CA LEU A 275 -23.20 -1.66 -22.50
C LEU A 275 -23.27 -0.30 -21.76
N ILE A 276 -24.03 0.66 -22.30
CA ILE A 276 -24.24 1.97 -21.68
C ILE A 276 -25.66 1.98 -21.10
N PRO A 277 -25.85 1.78 -19.79
CA PRO A 277 -27.14 2.08 -19.18
C PRO A 277 -27.42 3.57 -19.34
N MET A 278 -28.55 3.86 -19.98
CA MET A 278 -29.10 5.20 -20.17
C MET A 278 -29.16 5.93 -18.83
N SER A 279 -28.56 7.11 -18.83
CA SER A 279 -28.52 8.11 -17.77
C SER A 279 -29.88 8.80 -17.57
N GLU A 280 -30.23 9.10 -16.31
CA GLU A 280 -30.93 10.35 -15.96
C GLU A 280 -30.25 10.95 -14.73
N SER A 281 -29.54 12.08 -14.93
CA SER A 281 -29.76 13.35 -14.21
C SER A 281 -28.49 14.21 -14.23
N ASP A 282 -28.66 15.39 -14.83
CA ASP A 282 -27.97 16.66 -14.66
C ASP A 282 -26.51 16.82 -15.15
N SER A 283 -26.46 17.52 -16.27
CA SER A 283 -25.30 18.06 -16.95
C SER A 283 -24.72 19.24 -16.17
N SER A 284 -23.48 19.09 -15.69
CA SER A 284 -22.58 20.23 -15.50
C SER A 284 -21.25 19.90 -16.18
N CYS A 285 -21.06 20.54 -17.33
CA CYS A 285 -19.90 20.42 -18.18
C CYS A 285 -18.72 21.17 -17.55
N THR A 286 -17.75 20.43 -16.98
CA THR A 286 -16.36 20.91 -16.83
C THR A 286 -15.39 19.80 -17.23
N LEU A 287 -15.25 19.61 -18.53
CA LEU A 287 -14.12 18.91 -19.13
C LEU A 287 -12.92 19.86 -19.15
N THR A 288 -12.14 19.91 -18.06
CA THR A 288 -10.76 20.42 -18.09
C THR A 288 -9.85 19.66 -17.13
N ASN A 289 -8.94 18.88 -17.70
CA ASN A 289 -7.62 18.51 -17.19
C ASN A 289 -7.54 17.61 -15.93
N ASN A 290 -7.61 16.29 -16.17
CA ASN A 290 -7.33 15.24 -15.17
C ASN A 290 -5.86 15.10 -14.76
N PHE A 291 -4.92 15.84 -15.36
CA PHE A 291 -3.50 15.74 -15.00
C PHE A 291 -3.08 16.68 -13.86
N ALA A 292 -3.86 17.71 -13.55
CA ALA A 292 -3.53 18.66 -12.47
C ALA A 292 -4.00 18.21 -11.07
N ARG A 293 -4.74 17.09 -10.97
CA ARG A 293 -5.36 16.63 -9.71
C ARG A 293 -4.55 15.54 -8.98
N SER A 294 -3.44 15.05 -9.55
CA SER A 294 -2.61 13.98 -8.95
C SER A 294 -1.63 14.47 -7.88
N PHE A 295 -1.57 15.77 -7.56
CA PHE A 295 -0.55 16.32 -6.64
C PHE A 295 -1.10 17.18 -5.49
N TYR A 296 -2.38 17.06 -5.16
CA TYR A 296 -2.92 17.63 -3.91
C TYR A 296 -3.73 16.56 -3.16
N PRO A 297 -3.31 16.13 -1.96
CA PRO A 297 -4.17 15.35 -1.09
C PRO A 297 -5.32 16.27 -0.64
N MET A 298 -6.44 16.26 -1.35
CA MET A 298 -7.67 16.88 -0.87
C MET A 298 -8.33 15.94 0.13
N LEU A 299 -8.57 16.46 1.32
CA LEU A 299 -9.34 15.81 2.37
C LEU A 299 -10.78 15.60 1.87
N HIS A 300 -11.09 14.39 1.41
CA HIS A 300 -12.43 14.05 0.93
C HIS A 300 -13.32 13.78 2.14
N TYR A 301 -14.24 14.70 2.43
CA TYR A 301 -15.34 14.45 3.35
C TYR A 301 -16.46 13.76 2.57
N PRO A 302 -16.83 12.51 2.89
CA PRO A 302 -17.89 11.82 2.17
C PRO A 302 -19.29 12.44 2.36
N ASN A 303 -19.42 13.51 3.16
CA ASN A 303 -20.68 14.21 3.44
C ASN A 303 -20.58 15.76 3.34
N GLY A 304 -19.65 16.30 2.55
CA GLY A 304 -19.43 17.76 2.45
C GLY A 304 -18.69 18.35 3.67
N PRO A 305 -18.27 19.63 3.63
CA PRO A 305 -17.62 20.26 4.78
C PRO A 305 -18.58 20.26 5.97
N PRO A 306 -18.11 19.99 7.20
CA PRO A 306 -18.96 20.05 8.38
C PRO A 306 -19.57 21.45 8.48
N PRO A 307 -20.85 21.60 8.83
CA PRO A 307 -21.42 22.92 9.09
C PRO A 307 -20.57 23.61 10.15
N LEU A 308 -20.06 24.79 9.81
CA LEU A 308 -19.54 25.73 10.78
C LEU A 308 -20.74 26.30 11.54
N ASP A 309 -21.21 25.53 12.52
CA ASP A 309 -22.14 26.05 13.51
C ASP A 309 -21.37 27.02 14.41
N CYS A 310 -21.47 28.31 14.08
CA CYS A 310 -21.20 29.44 14.98
C CYS A 310 -22.13 29.48 16.22
N GLY A 311 -22.69 28.34 16.65
CA GLY A 311 -23.60 28.23 17.79
C GLY A 311 -22.96 27.67 19.07
N SER A 312 -21.78 27.05 19.00
CA SER A 312 -21.24 26.28 20.13
C SER A 312 -20.27 27.04 21.05
N ILE A 313 -20.01 28.33 20.78
CA ILE A 313 -19.21 29.19 21.67
C ILE A 313 -20.09 29.87 22.75
N LEU A 314 -21.43 29.85 22.63
CA LEU A 314 -22.32 30.39 23.67
C LEU A 314 -22.79 29.38 24.73
N ALA A 315 -22.54 28.07 24.55
CA ALA A 315 -22.97 27.05 25.52
C ALA A 315 -22.03 26.90 26.73
N ILE A 316 -20.88 27.58 26.75
CA ILE A 316 -19.89 27.49 27.85
C ILE A 316 -19.99 28.68 28.83
N CYS A 317 -20.79 29.72 28.54
CA CYS A 317 -21.03 30.85 29.47
C CYS A 317 -22.44 30.88 30.12
N GLY A 318 -23.28 29.86 29.93
CA GLY A 318 -24.69 29.88 30.34
C GLY A 318 -25.09 29.04 31.55
N HIS A 319 -24.15 28.51 32.35
CA HIS A 319 -24.49 27.63 33.49
C HIS A 319 -23.95 28.10 34.85
N PHE A 320 -23.56 29.37 34.97
CA PHE A 320 -23.14 29.99 36.23
C PHE A 320 -24.05 31.16 36.62
N ALA A 321 -25.38 31.00 36.57
CA ALA A 321 -26.30 32.03 37.05
C ALA A 321 -27.73 31.51 37.33
N THR A 322 -27.91 30.44 38.11
CA THR A 322 -29.21 30.19 38.78
C THR A 322 -29.05 29.17 39.91
N THR A 323 -28.64 29.65 41.09
CA THR A 323 -29.11 29.22 42.43
C THR A 323 -28.38 30.07 43.46
N ALA A 324 -28.82 31.33 43.56
CA ALA A 324 -28.61 32.18 44.71
C ALA A 324 -29.88 33.02 44.85
N HIS A 325 -30.90 32.44 45.47
CA HIS A 325 -31.83 33.11 46.37
C HIS A 325 -32.73 32.07 47.05
#